data_AF-A0A7J4FX30-F1
#
_entry.id   AF-A0A7J4FX30-F1
#
_cell.length_a   1.000
_cell.length_b   1.000
_cell.length_c   1.000
_cell.angle_alpha   90.00
_cell.angle_beta   90.00
_cell.angle_gamma   90.00
#
_symmetry.space_group_name_H-M   'P 1'
#
loop_
_entity.id
_entity.type
_entity.pdbx_description
1 polymer ?
#
loop_
_entity_poly.entity_id
_entity_poly.type
_entity_poly.pdbx_seq_one_letter_code
_entity_poly.pdbx_strand_id
1 'polypeptide(L)'
;KIVLIPDHYVPNKDVASAEQAKAMREFARRYKIPNYFEIGTSGVCHQIMIERGFIAPGRLVVGADSHSCTYGALGAFGTGIGSTEAASVFAIGKLWFKVPETQKFTVEGKLNKYVMGKDIILHIIGEIGVSGSLYKAMEFNGSAIKELPLADRITISNMAIEAGGKAGIIPPDEKVFQYLNGRVKGDYKAIYSDKDTQYSEEFEYNAEEIVPVVAEPFLPSNTRPASELDIEIDQAYLGSCTNGRIEDLRIAARILRGKKIDRDVRMIVVPASKEVYEQAMKEGLIKIFMDSNAYVSGPTCGACLGGYMGVLADNEVCVSSTNRNFIGRMGGPKSKVYLASPAVVAASAITGRITDPNELD
;
A
#
# COMPACT_ATOMS: atom_id res chain seq x y z
N LYS A 1 16.92 -3.15 -17.61
CA LYS A 1 15.49 -2.89 -17.33
C LYS A 1 14.91 -3.82 -16.26
N ILE A 2 15.53 -4.97 -15.97
CA ILE A 2 15.11 -5.88 -14.89
C ILE A 2 15.50 -5.29 -13.53
N VAL A 3 14.63 -5.46 -12.54
CA VAL A 3 14.82 -5.09 -11.14
C VAL A 3 14.45 -6.29 -10.26
N LEU A 4 15.29 -6.62 -9.28
CA LEU A 4 15.12 -7.77 -8.39
C LEU A 4 15.19 -7.30 -6.94
N ILE A 5 14.13 -7.57 -6.18
CA ILE A 5 13.94 -7.08 -4.82
C ILE A 5 13.37 -8.23 -3.99
N PRO A 6 14.15 -8.85 -3.10
CA PRO A 6 13.60 -9.68 -2.04
C PRO A 6 13.01 -8.77 -0.95
N ASP A 7 11.74 -8.95 -0.61
CA ASP A 7 11.03 -8.14 0.40
C ASP A 7 10.03 -8.96 1.25
N HIS A 8 9.48 -10.04 0.69
CA HIS A 8 8.42 -10.86 1.31
C HIS A 8 8.86 -11.64 2.56
N TYR A 9 10.08 -12.21 2.53
CA TYR A 9 10.62 -13.06 3.59
C TYR A 9 12.08 -12.67 3.92
N VAL A 10 12.31 -11.38 4.20
CA VAL A 10 13.65 -10.84 4.50
C VAL A 10 13.62 -9.85 5.69
N PRO A 11 14.25 -10.16 6.84
CA PRO A 11 15.10 -11.32 7.11
C PRO A 11 14.38 -12.66 6.92
N ASN A 12 15.14 -13.68 6.52
CA ASN A 12 14.58 -15.00 6.20
C ASN A 12 13.94 -15.63 7.44
N LYS A 13 12.70 -16.10 7.30
CA LYS A 13 11.94 -16.70 8.41
C LYS A 13 12.32 -18.16 8.68
N ASP A 14 12.85 -18.84 7.67
CA ASP A 14 13.18 -20.26 7.65
C ASP A 14 14.24 -20.57 6.57
N VAL A 15 14.69 -21.83 6.51
CA VAL A 15 15.68 -22.28 5.52
C VAL A 15 15.15 -22.14 4.09
N ALA A 16 13.86 -22.37 3.85
CA ALA A 16 13.27 -22.27 2.52
C ALA A 16 13.31 -20.85 1.96
N SER A 17 12.95 -19.85 2.78
CA SER A 17 13.06 -18.44 2.42
C SER A 17 14.52 -17.99 2.25
N ALA A 18 15.46 -18.57 3.02
CA ALA A 18 16.89 -18.32 2.84
C ALA A 18 17.42 -18.83 1.49
N GLU A 19 17.04 -20.05 1.07
CA GLU A 19 17.41 -20.58 -0.25
C GLU A 19 16.75 -19.79 -1.39
N GLN A 20 15.51 -19.30 -1.21
CA GLN A 20 14.87 -18.42 -2.19
C GLN A 20 15.63 -17.09 -2.37
N ALA A 21 15.99 -16.42 -1.28
CA ALA A 21 16.75 -15.18 -1.33
C ALA A 21 18.15 -15.39 -1.94
N LYS A 22 18.81 -16.50 -1.59
CA LYS A 22 20.08 -16.92 -2.18
C LYS A 22 19.96 -17.16 -3.69
N ALA A 23 18.92 -17.86 -4.15
CA ALA A 23 18.70 -18.12 -5.57
C ALA A 23 18.53 -16.81 -6.37
N MET A 24 17.77 -15.84 -5.84
CA MET A 24 17.64 -14.52 -6.47
C MET A 24 18.98 -13.77 -6.55
N ARG A 25 19.77 -13.80 -5.46
CA ARG A 25 21.11 -13.19 -5.41
C ARG A 25 22.07 -13.83 -6.42
N GLU A 26 22.08 -15.15 -6.49
CA GLU A 26 22.91 -15.91 -7.44
C GLU A 26 22.49 -15.64 -8.88
N PHE A 27 21.19 -15.55 -9.16
CA PHE A 27 20.66 -15.15 -10.46
C PHE A 27 21.12 -13.73 -10.85
N ALA A 28 20.98 -12.77 -9.94
CA ALA A 28 21.45 -11.40 -10.17
C ALA A 28 22.95 -11.34 -10.49
N ARG A 29 23.77 -12.11 -9.75
CA ARG A 29 25.23 -12.23 -9.99
C ARG A 29 25.53 -12.88 -11.34
N ARG A 30 24.90 -14.01 -11.64
CA ARG A 30 25.12 -14.77 -12.89
C ARG A 30 24.87 -13.93 -14.13
N TYR A 31 23.79 -13.14 -14.12
CA TYR A 31 23.40 -12.29 -15.24
C TYR A 31 23.87 -10.83 -15.12
N LYS A 32 24.69 -10.52 -14.11
CA LYS A 32 25.21 -9.17 -13.82
C LYS A 32 24.11 -8.09 -13.80
N ILE A 33 22.97 -8.40 -13.18
CA ILE A 33 21.83 -7.49 -13.09
C ILE A 33 22.18 -6.38 -12.09
N PRO A 34 22.29 -5.11 -12.52
CA PRO A 34 22.76 -4.02 -11.66
C PRO A 34 21.69 -3.54 -10.68
N ASN A 35 20.41 -3.83 -10.95
CA ASN A 35 19.29 -3.39 -10.12
C ASN A 35 18.82 -4.52 -9.19
N TYR A 36 19.73 -5.04 -8.38
CA TYR A 36 19.42 -5.98 -7.31
C TYR A 36 19.54 -5.27 -5.97
N PHE A 37 18.47 -5.31 -5.17
CA PHE A 37 18.38 -4.59 -3.90
C PHE A 37 18.32 -5.56 -2.73
N GLU A 38 19.47 -5.91 -2.17
CA GLU A 38 19.57 -6.85 -1.04
C GLU A 38 19.00 -6.26 0.26
N ILE A 39 18.62 -7.13 1.20
CA ILE A 39 18.23 -6.74 2.56
C ILE A 39 19.26 -5.75 3.16
N GLY A 40 18.76 -4.71 3.84
CA GLY A 40 19.58 -3.62 4.38
C GLY A 40 19.91 -2.49 3.38
N THR A 41 19.58 -2.68 2.09
CA THR A 41 19.59 -1.62 1.05
C THR A 41 18.25 -1.46 0.34
N SER A 42 17.25 -2.22 0.79
CA SER A 42 15.96 -2.45 0.14
C SER A 42 14.77 -2.06 1.03
N GLY A 43 13.60 -2.55 0.68
CA GLY A 43 12.29 -2.26 1.24
C GLY A 43 11.22 -3.02 0.48
N VAL A 44 9.95 -2.69 0.73
CA VAL A 44 8.83 -3.24 -0.02
C VAL A 44 9.00 -2.94 -1.52
N CYS A 45 8.80 -3.95 -2.37
CA CYS A 45 9.22 -3.90 -3.77
C CYS A 45 8.63 -2.71 -4.54
N HIS A 46 7.34 -2.39 -4.36
CA HIS A 46 6.72 -1.24 -5.01
C HIS A 46 7.29 0.09 -4.54
N GLN A 47 7.63 0.21 -3.25
CA GLN A 47 8.24 1.41 -2.69
C GLN A 47 9.65 1.62 -3.27
N ILE A 48 10.46 0.56 -3.34
CA ILE A 48 11.81 0.63 -3.92
C ILE A 48 11.76 0.96 -5.41
N MET A 49 10.79 0.43 -6.14
CA MET A 49 10.61 0.77 -7.57
C MET A 49 10.38 2.28 -7.77
N ILE A 50 9.58 2.90 -6.90
CA ILE A 50 9.29 4.33 -6.91
C ILE A 50 10.52 5.15 -6.47
N GLU A 51 11.08 4.87 -5.30
CA GLU A 51 12.20 5.62 -4.72
C GLU A 51 13.45 5.63 -5.59
N ARG A 52 13.72 4.51 -6.26
CA ARG A 52 14.89 4.33 -7.13
C ARG A 52 14.66 4.83 -8.57
N GLY A 53 13.52 5.48 -8.83
CA GLY A 53 13.24 6.16 -10.11
C GLY A 53 12.99 5.22 -11.29
N PHE A 54 12.58 3.98 -11.04
CA PHE A 54 12.18 3.08 -12.11
C PHE A 54 10.78 3.39 -12.63
N ILE A 55 9.94 4.01 -11.80
CA ILE A 55 8.59 4.44 -12.15
C ILE A 55 8.61 5.91 -12.57
N ALA A 56 7.93 6.22 -13.67
CA ALA A 56 7.72 7.58 -14.15
C ALA A 56 6.49 7.63 -15.07
N PRO A 57 5.86 8.81 -15.23
CA PRO A 57 4.71 9.01 -16.11
C PRO A 57 4.86 8.39 -17.50
N GLY A 58 3.78 7.75 -17.98
CA GLY A 58 3.69 7.16 -19.31
C GLY A 58 4.47 5.84 -19.50
N ARG A 59 5.08 5.29 -18.45
CA ARG A 59 5.75 3.98 -18.53
C ARG A 59 4.76 2.83 -18.41
N LEU A 60 5.02 1.76 -19.17
CA LEU A 60 4.44 0.44 -18.94
C LEU A 60 5.37 -0.37 -18.04
N VAL A 61 4.89 -0.79 -16.89
CA VAL A 61 5.66 -1.55 -15.90
C VAL A 61 4.91 -2.81 -15.52
N VAL A 62 5.59 -3.95 -15.61
CA VAL A 62 5.08 -5.25 -15.16
C VAL A 62 5.89 -5.75 -13.99
N GLY A 63 5.22 -6.36 -13.02
CA GLY A 63 5.85 -6.97 -11.86
C GLY A 63 5.24 -8.34 -11.55
N ALA A 64 6.04 -9.22 -10.95
CA ALA A 64 5.59 -10.55 -10.49
C ALA A 64 4.76 -10.50 -9.19
N ASP A 65 4.14 -9.34 -8.92
CA ASP A 65 3.31 -9.07 -7.76
C ASP A 65 2.00 -8.40 -8.22
N SER A 66 0.88 -8.82 -7.62
CA SER A 66 -0.46 -8.34 -7.97
C SER A 66 -0.64 -6.83 -7.81
N HIS A 67 0.03 -6.22 -6.85
CA HIS A 67 -0.12 -4.81 -6.50
C HIS A 67 0.80 -3.90 -7.31
N SER A 68 1.36 -4.38 -8.42
CA SER A 68 2.10 -3.54 -9.38
C SER A 68 1.24 -2.40 -9.97
N CYS A 69 -0.09 -2.43 -9.81
CA CYS A 69 -0.99 -1.30 -10.07
C CYS A 69 -0.66 -0.04 -9.26
N THR A 70 0.07 -0.17 -8.14
CA THR A 70 0.62 0.94 -7.33
C THR A 70 1.26 2.04 -8.17
N TYR A 71 1.95 1.67 -9.26
CA TYR A 71 2.72 2.61 -10.08
C TYR A 71 1.86 3.65 -10.81
N GLY A 72 0.56 3.41 -10.94
CA GLY A 72 -0.36 4.36 -11.54
C GLY A 72 -0.56 5.63 -10.74
N ALA A 73 -0.16 5.68 -9.47
CA ALA A 73 -0.11 6.91 -8.68
C ALA A 73 0.85 7.97 -9.25
N LEU A 74 1.81 7.53 -10.08
CA LEU A 74 2.77 8.38 -10.78
C LEU A 74 2.42 8.54 -12.27
N GLY A 75 1.20 8.18 -12.70
CA GLY A 75 0.79 8.21 -14.10
C GLY A 75 1.43 7.13 -14.98
N ALA A 76 1.88 6.02 -14.41
CA ALA A 76 2.41 4.86 -15.14
C ALA A 76 1.37 3.74 -15.24
N PHE A 77 1.36 2.98 -16.33
CA PHE A 77 0.56 1.76 -16.40
C PHE A 77 1.31 0.61 -15.73
N GLY A 78 0.96 0.31 -14.47
CA GLY A 78 1.52 -0.80 -13.69
C GLY A 78 0.56 -1.98 -13.63
N THR A 79 1.03 -3.21 -13.86
CA THR A 79 0.17 -4.40 -13.72
C THR A 79 0.93 -5.65 -13.29
N GLY A 80 0.27 -6.48 -12.48
CA GLY A 80 0.80 -7.76 -12.03
C GLY A 80 0.76 -8.80 -13.15
N ILE A 81 1.78 -9.65 -13.19
CA ILE A 81 1.92 -10.76 -14.15
C ILE A 81 2.38 -12.04 -13.42
N GLY A 82 2.08 -13.20 -14.00
CA GLY A 82 2.52 -14.49 -13.50
C GLY A 82 3.99 -14.80 -13.80
N SER A 83 4.52 -15.88 -13.22
CA SER A 83 5.92 -16.29 -13.41
C SER A 83 6.27 -16.64 -14.87
N THR A 84 5.36 -17.26 -15.63
CA THR A 84 5.53 -17.56 -17.06
C THR A 84 5.65 -16.29 -17.90
N GLU A 85 4.82 -15.29 -17.62
CA GLU A 85 4.86 -13.99 -18.29
C GLU A 85 6.14 -13.25 -17.91
N ALA A 86 6.55 -13.29 -16.64
CA ALA A 86 7.78 -12.66 -16.18
C ALA A 86 9.02 -13.27 -16.87
N ALA A 87 9.07 -14.60 -17.01
CA ALA A 87 10.11 -15.29 -17.76
C ALA A 87 10.14 -14.84 -19.24
N SER A 88 8.97 -14.66 -19.85
CA SER A 88 8.84 -14.18 -21.24
C SER A 88 9.36 -12.74 -21.37
N VAL A 89 8.99 -11.85 -20.45
CA VAL A 89 9.50 -10.46 -20.41
C VAL A 89 11.00 -10.43 -20.20
N PHE A 90 11.56 -11.31 -19.37
CA PHE A 90 13.01 -11.42 -19.18
C PHE A 90 13.72 -11.88 -20.46
N ALA A 91 13.12 -12.81 -21.21
CA ALA A 91 13.70 -13.36 -22.42
C ALA A 91 13.66 -12.38 -23.61
N ILE A 92 12.51 -11.73 -23.85
CA ILE A 92 12.29 -10.96 -25.09
C ILE A 92 11.91 -9.48 -24.87
N GLY A 93 11.69 -9.05 -23.63
CA GLY A 93 11.35 -7.66 -23.31
C GLY A 93 9.98 -7.21 -23.81
N LYS A 94 9.08 -8.14 -24.13
CA LYS A 94 7.73 -7.89 -24.66
C LYS A 94 6.70 -8.81 -23.99
N LEU A 95 5.46 -8.36 -23.96
CA LEU A 95 4.31 -9.13 -23.49
C LEU A 95 3.05 -8.70 -24.25
N TRP A 96 2.07 -9.60 -24.37
CA TRP A 96 0.77 -9.29 -24.94
C TRP A 96 -0.15 -8.68 -23.88
N PHE A 97 -0.88 -7.63 -24.27
CA PHE A 97 -1.90 -7.01 -23.43
C PHE A 97 -3.17 -6.85 -24.25
N LYS A 98 -4.31 -7.20 -23.67
CA LYS A 98 -5.59 -6.66 -24.11
C LYS A 98 -5.80 -5.34 -23.36
N VAL A 99 -6.14 -4.30 -24.12
CA VAL A 99 -6.35 -2.95 -23.58
C VAL A 99 -7.62 -2.98 -22.73
N PRO A 100 -7.57 -2.57 -21.45
CA PRO A 100 -8.75 -2.52 -20.60
C PRO A 100 -9.61 -1.30 -20.94
N GLU A 101 -10.92 -1.40 -20.72
CA GLU A 101 -11.78 -0.21 -20.62
C GLU A 101 -11.44 0.56 -19.34
N THR A 102 -11.78 1.85 -19.28
CA THR A 102 -11.50 2.70 -18.11
C THR A 102 -12.80 3.10 -17.42
N GLN A 103 -12.84 2.98 -16.10
CA GLN A 103 -13.83 3.61 -15.22
C GLN A 103 -13.20 4.85 -14.59
N LYS A 104 -13.98 5.92 -14.44
CA LYS A 104 -13.51 7.17 -13.85
C LYS A 104 -14.14 7.38 -12.48
N PHE A 105 -13.32 7.69 -11.49
CA PHE A 105 -13.73 7.94 -10.11
C PHE A 105 -13.33 9.36 -9.73
N THR A 106 -14.30 10.26 -9.65
CA THR A 106 -14.06 11.67 -9.33
C THR A 106 -14.43 11.95 -7.89
N VAL A 107 -13.47 12.41 -7.09
CA VAL A 107 -13.69 12.79 -5.68
C VAL A 107 -13.50 14.30 -5.53
N GLU A 108 -14.59 15.02 -5.29
CA GLU A 108 -14.62 16.49 -5.21
C GLU A 108 -14.82 16.99 -3.78
N GLY A 109 -14.24 18.16 -3.46
CA GLY A 109 -14.38 18.80 -2.16
C GLY A 109 -13.16 18.60 -1.27
N LYS A 110 -13.35 18.78 0.04
CA LYS A 110 -12.27 18.74 1.05
C LYS A 110 -12.48 17.56 1.99
N LEU A 111 -11.44 16.75 2.17
CA LEU A 111 -11.46 15.64 3.11
C LEU A 111 -11.52 16.14 4.57
N ASN A 112 -12.29 15.44 5.40
CA ASN A 112 -12.34 15.68 6.83
C ASN A 112 -11.04 15.31 7.54
N LYS A 113 -10.92 15.74 8.80
CA LYS A 113 -9.76 15.39 9.64
C LYS A 113 -9.62 13.86 9.71
N TYR A 114 -8.36 13.41 9.65
CA TYR A 114 -7.98 12.00 9.69
C TYR A 114 -8.43 11.11 8.53
N VAL A 115 -9.18 11.63 7.56
CA VAL A 115 -9.51 10.91 6.32
C VAL A 115 -8.28 10.92 5.41
N MET A 116 -7.87 9.74 4.96
CA MET A 116 -6.68 9.50 4.15
C MET A 116 -7.03 8.84 2.82
N GLY A 117 -6.04 8.67 1.93
CA GLY A 117 -6.25 7.94 0.67
C GLY A 117 -6.74 6.51 0.87
N LYS A 118 -6.40 5.91 2.02
CA LYS A 118 -6.91 4.59 2.45
C LYS A 118 -8.43 4.58 2.64
N ASP A 119 -8.98 5.61 3.26
CA ASP A 119 -10.40 5.72 3.52
C ASP A 119 -11.19 5.94 2.22
N ILE A 120 -10.65 6.76 1.31
CA ILE A 120 -11.21 6.98 -0.03
C ILE A 120 -11.32 5.65 -0.80
N ILE A 121 -10.20 4.92 -0.93
CA ILE A 121 -10.21 3.70 -1.75
C ILE A 121 -11.02 2.58 -1.11
N LEU A 122 -11.05 2.47 0.22
CA LEU A 122 -11.94 1.54 0.90
C LEU A 122 -13.40 1.90 0.68
N HIS A 123 -13.78 3.18 0.80
CA HIS A 123 -15.14 3.65 0.51
C HIS A 123 -15.58 3.25 -0.90
N ILE A 124 -14.74 3.51 -1.92
CA ILE A 124 -15.01 3.14 -3.31
C ILE A 124 -15.15 1.61 -3.45
N ILE A 125 -14.22 0.82 -2.91
CA ILE A 125 -14.27 -0.65 -2.98
C ILE A 125 -15.50 -1.21 -2.25
N GLY A 126 -15.92 -0.56 -1.16
CA GLY A 126 -17.14 -0.89 -0.43
C GLY A 126 -18.40 -0.77 -1.28
N GLU A 127 -18.46 0.28 -2.11
CA GLU A 127 -19.59 0.54 -2.99
C GLU A 127 -19.60 -0.39 -4.22
N ILE A 128 -18.46 -0.52 -4.92
CA ILE A 128 -18.41 -1.25 -6.20
C ILE A 128 -18.13 -2.76 -6.02
N GLY A 129 -17.69 -3.18 -4.84
CA GLY A 129 -17.34 -4.55 -4.53
C GLY A 129 -16.01 -5.03 -5.14
N VAL A 130 -15.60 -6.25 -4.79
CA VAL A 130 -14.31 -6.85 -5.21
C VAL A 130 -14.20 -7.16 -6.71
N SER A 131 -15.30 -7.04 -7.46
CA SER A 131 -15.35 -7.27 -8.91
C SER A 131 -15.87 -6.05 -9.69
N GLY A 132 -16.11 -4.92 -9.02
CA GLY A 132 -16.68 -3.72 -9.65
C GLY A 132 -15.85 -3.15 -10.80
N SER A 133 -14.54 -3.41 -10.77
CA SER A 133 -13.58 -2.99 -11.79
C SER A 133 -12.88 -4.17 -12.47
N LEU A 134 -13.51 -5.36 -12.51
CA LEU A 134 -12.90 -6.57 -13.06
C LEU A 134 -12.37 -6.32 -14.49
N TYR A 135 -11.04 -6.42 -14.64
CA TYR A 135 -10.32 -6.20 -15.90
C TYR A 135 -10.39 -4.77 -16.47
N LYS A 136 -10.95 -3.80 -15.74
CA LYS A 136 -10.98 -2.38 -16.12
C LYS A 136 -9.81 -1.63 -15.49
N ALA A 137 -9.39 -0.52 -16.10
CA ALA A 137 -8.53 0.46 -15.45
C ALA A 137 -9.39 1.40 -14.60
N MET A 138 -8.95 1.72 -13.39
CA MET A 138 -9.58 2.72 -12.54
C MET A 138 -8.79 4.02 -12.67
N GLU A 139 -9.37 5.06 -13.28
CA GLU A 139 -8.78 6.40 -13.32
C GLU A 139 -9.38 7.26 -12.21
N PHE A 140 -8.55 7.85 -11.36
CA PHE A 140 -9.00 8.67 -10.24
C PHE A 140 -8.71 10.16 -10.49
N ASN A 141 -9.74 10.99 -10.33
CA ASN A 141 -9.70 12.44 -10.57
C ASN A 141 -10.40 13.21 -9.44
N GLY A 142 -10.47 14.53 -9.59
CA GLY A 142 -11.18 15.43 -8.68
C GLY A 142 -10.27 16.25 -7.78
N SER A 143 -10.81 17.32 -7.19
CA SER A 143 -10.06 18.25 -6.33
C SER A 143 -9.47 17.56 -5.10
N ALA A 144 -10.18 16.63 -4.45
CA ALA A 144 -9.65 15.91 -3.30
C ALA A 144 -8.42 15.08 -3.67
N ILE A 145 -8.47 14.33 -4.80
CA ILE A 145 -7.34 13.54 -5.29
C ILE A 145 -6.12 14.41 -5.62
N LYS A 146 -6.35 15.60 -6.20
CA LYS A 146 -5.28 16.58 -6.49
C LYS A 146 -4.62 17.10 -5.21
N GLU A 147 -5.37 17.31 -4.14
CA GLU A 147 -4.82 17.79 -2.88
C GLU A 147 -4.02 16.75 -2.10
N LEU A 148 -4.30 15.45 -2.29
CA LEU A 148 -3.60 14.36 -1.61
C LEU A 148 -2.06 14.44 -1.74
N PRO A 149 -1.31 14.09 -0.68
CA PRO A 149 0.11 13.80 -0.81
C PRO A 149 0.31 12.56 -1.70
N LEU A 150 1.50 12.45 -2.30
CA LEU A 150 1.84 11.32 -3.17
C LEU A 150 1.66 9.96 -2.46
N ALA A 151 1.93 9.90 -1.16
CA ALA A 151 1.76 8.68 -0.36
C ALA A 151 0.31 8.17 -0.36
N ASP A 152 -0.69 9.04 -0.34
CA ASP A 152 -2.10 8.66 -0.37
C ASP A 152 -2.55 8.25 -1.78
N ARG A 153 -2.00 8.89 -2.82
CA ARG A 153 -2.22 8.46 -4.21
C ARG A 153 -1.69 7.05 -4.45
N ILE A 154 -0.50 6.75 -3.92
CA ILE A 154 0.10 5.42 -3.93
C ILE A 154 -0.83 4.41 -3.27
N THR A 155 -1.43 4.76 -2.13
CA THR A 155 -2.43 3.92 -1.43
C THR A 155 -3.64 3.60 -2.31
N ILE A 156 -4.21 4.61 -2.97
CA ILE A 156 -5.37 4.46 -3.86
C ILE A 156 -5.03 3.53 -5.04
N SER A 157 -3.97 3.82 -5.77
CA SER A 157 -3.54 2.99 -6.90
C SER A 157 -3.14 1.57 -6.50
N ASN A 158 -2.56 1.39 -5.30
CA ASN A 158 -2.21 0.07 -4.76
C ASN A 158 -3.45 -0.81 -4.64
N MET A 159 -4.57 -0.29 -4.14
CA MET A 159 -5.75 -1.09 -3.86
C MET A 159 -6.71 -1.28 -5.04
N ALA A 160 -6.40 -0.73 -6.22
CA ALA A 160 -7.23 -0.94 -7.42
C ALA A 160 -7.46 -2.43 -7.75
N ILE A 161 -6.46 -3.28 -7.50
CA ILE A 161 -6.58 -4.73 -7.72
C ILE A 161 -7.59 -5.40 -6.77
N GLU A 162 -7.89 -4.79 -5.61
CA GLU A 162 -8.87 -5.32 -4.65
C GLU A 162 -10.32 -5.10 -5.11
N ALA A 163 -10.55 -4.23 -6.11
CA ALA A 163 -11.81 -4.13 -6.88
C ALA A 163 -11.81 -4.97 -8.18
N GLY A 164 -10.75 -5.76 -8.42
CA GLY A 164 -10.52 -6.49 -9.67
C GLY A 164 -9.89 -5.64 -10.78
N GLY A 165 -9.51 -4.41 -10.48
CA GLY A 165 -8.92 -3.45 -11.42
C GLY A 165 -7.59 -3.94 -12.00
N LYS A 166 -7.44 -3.80 -13.32
CA LYS A 166 -6.20 -4.14 -14.04
C LYS A 166 -5.06 -3.15 -13.74
N ALA A 167 -5.42 -1.90 -13.48
CA ALA A 167 -4.55 -0.78 -13.09
C ALA A 167 -5.36 0.27 -12.32
N GLY A 168 -4.70 1.04 -11.45
CA GLY A 168 -5.26 2.22 -10.79
C GLY A 168 -4.42 3.44 -11.10
N ILE A 169 -4.91 4.36 -11.91
CA ILE A 169 -4.14 5.45 -12.51
C ILE A 169 -4.60 6.80 -11.96
N ILE A 170 -3.64 7.62 -11.56
CA ILE A 170 -3.88 9.02 -11.21
C ILE A 170 -3.03 9.87 -12.17
N PRO A 171 -3.63 10.85 -12.88
CA PRO A 171 -2.87 11.74 -13.76
C PRO A 171 -1.73 12.44 -13.00
N PRO A 172 -0.52 12.48 -13.58
CA PRO A 172 0.64 13.05 -12.90
C PRO A 172 0.54 14.58 -12.87
N ASP A 173 0.84 15.17 -11.72
CA ASP A 173 0.84 16.61 -11.48
C ASP A 173 2.19 17.09 -10.92
N GLU A 174 2.25 18.36 -10.53
CA GLU A 174 3.46 18.99 -10.01
C GLU A 174 4.06 18.25 -8.81
N LYS A 175 3.24 17.65 -7.92
CA LYS A 175 3.73 16.86 -6.77
C LYS A 175 4.50 15.63 -7.25
N VAL A 176 3.99 14.95 -8.28
CA VAL A 176 4.67 13.82 -8.91
C VAL A 176 5.97 14.27 -9.56
N PHE A 177 5.96 15.36 -10.34
CA PHE A 177 7.16 15.85 -11.02
C PHE A 177 8.24 16.32 -10.03
N GLN A 178 7.86 17.00 -8.95
CA GLN A 178 8.77 17.39 -7.87
C GLN A 178 9.39 16.19 -7.18
N TYR A 179 8.59 15.18 -6.82
CA TYR A 179 9.11 13.96 -6.21
C TYR A 179 10.10 13.25 -7.13
N LEU A 180 9.83 13.20 -8.43
CA LEU A 180 10.65 12.53 -9.43
C LEU A 180 11.88 13.33 -9.89
N ASN A 181 11.96 14.62 -9.59
CA ASN A 181 13.06 15.47 -10.04
C ASN A 181 14.42 14.93 -9.58
N GLY A 182 15.33 14.69 -10.54
CA GLY A 182 16.65 14.10 -10.28
C GLY A 182 16.65 12.62 -9.89
N ARG A 183 15.48 11.95 -9.80
CA ARG A 183 15.37 10.53 -9.43
C ARG A 183 15.19 9.59 -10.62
N VAL A 184 14.47 10.03 -11.67
CA VAL A 184 14.06 9.14 -12.76
C VAL A 184 15.26 8.56 -13.51
N LYS A 185 15.24 7.24 -13.70
CA LYS A 185 16.22 6.53 -14.53
C LYS A 185 15.75 6.47 -15.98
N GLY A 186 16.45 7.17 -16.87
CA GLY A 186 16.14 7.20 -18.31
C GLY A 186 14.93 8.05 -18.67
N ASP A 187 14.63 8.14 -19.96
CA ASP A 187 13.60 9.06 -20.47
C ASP A 187 12.18 8.60 -20.11
N TYR A 188 11.27 9.56 -20.11
CA TYR A 188 9.84 9.34 -19.96
C TYR A 188 9.06 10.49 -20.59
N LYS A 189 7.79 10.25 -20.89
CA LYS A 189 6.86 11.25 -21.39
C LYS A 189 5.54 11.06 -20.67
N ALA A 190 5.10 12.09 -19.96
CA ALA A 190 3.78 12.06 -19.34
C ALA A 190 2.68 11.95 -20.42
N ILE A 191 1.70 11.11 -20.14
CA ILE A 191 0.52 10.89 -20.98
C ILE A 191 -0.69 11.25 -20.14
N TYR A 192 -1.65 11.93 -20.77
CA TYR A 192 -2.89 12.38 -20.16
C TYR A 192 -4.05 11.91 -21.03
N SER A 193 -5.19 11.69 -20.40
CA SER A 193 -6.44 11.41 -21.08
C SER A 193 -6.85 12.62 -21.93
N ASP A 194 -7.36 12.37 -23.14
CA ASP A 194 -7.88 13.41 -24.02
C ASP A 194 -9.20 13.97 -23.48
N LYS A 195 -9.58 15.18 -23.88
CA LYS A 195 -10.79 15.86 -23.37
C LYS A 195 -12.09 15.14 -23.74
N ASP A 196 -12.09 14.42 -24.85
CA ASP A 196 -13.20 13.65 -25.42
C ASP A 196 -13.11 12.14 -25.12
N THR A 197 -12.27 11.74 -24.15
CA THR A 197 -12.17 10.36 -23.68
C THR A 197 -13.54 9.84 -23.25
N GLN A 198 -13.92 8.68 -23.77
CA GLN A 198 -15.12 7.96 -23.33
C GLN A 198 -14.74 6.95 -22.25
N TYR A 199 -15.36 7.09 -21.08
CA TYR A 199 -15.23 6.14 -19.98
C TYR A 199 -16.36 5.11 -20.06
N SER A 200 -16.07 3.88 -19.66
CA SER A 200 -17.09 2.82 -19.56
C SER A 200 -18.15 3.16 -18.52
N GLU A 201 -17.72 3.72 -17.38
CA GLU A 201 -18.57 4.23 -16.30
C GLU A 201 -17.87 5.41 -15.62
N GLU A 202 -18.66 6.33 -15.06
CA GLU A 202 -18.17 7.47 -14.27
C GLU A 202 -18.88 7.48 -12.90
N PHE A 203 -18.08 7.65 -11.85
CA PHE A 203 -18.52 7.73 -10.46
C PHE A 203 -18.12 9.09 -9.88
N GLU A 204 -18.99 9.68 -9.07
CA GLU A 204 -18.77 10.97 -8.42
C GLU A 204 -18.98 10.84 -6.91
N TYR A 205 -18.00 11.29 -6.13
CA TYR A 205 -18.02 11.22 -4.66
C TYR A 205 -17.78 12.61 -4.06
N ASN A 206 -18.52 12.92 -3.00
CA ASN A 206 -18.27 14.08 -2.17
C ASN A 206 -17.24 13.74 -1.08
N ALA A 207 -16.08 14.41 -1.11
CA ALA A 207 -14.99 14.20 -0.17
C ALA A 207 -15.38 14.46 1.30
N GLU A 208 -16.36 15.34 1.54
CA GLU A 208 -16.83 15.69 2.89
C GLU A 208 -17.71 14.60 3.51
N GLU A 209 -18.25 13.68 2.69
CA GLU A 209 -19.05 12.54 3.15
C GLU A 209 -18.19 11.31 3.45
N ILE A 210 -16.94 11.29 2.98
CA ILE A 210 -16.00 10.23 3.29
C ILE A 210 -15.49 10.44 4.72
N VAL A 211 -15.66 9.40 5.55
CA VAL A 211 -15.24 9.34 6.95
C VAL A 211 -14.14 8.29 7.12
N PRO A 212 -13.44 8.22 8.28
CA PRO A 212 -12.57 7.10 8.56
C PRO A 212 -13.33 5.77 8.47
N VAL A 213 -12.87 4.85 7.62
CA VAL A 213 -13.55 3.57 7.37
C VAL A 213 -12.66 2.39 7.70
N VAL A 214 -13.30 1.26 7.96
CA VAL A 214 -12.67 -0.03 8.21
C VAL A 214 -13.28 -1.08 7.29
N ALA A 215 -12.45 -1.86 6.61
CA ALA A 215 -12.90 -3.08 5.94
C ALA A 215 -12.85 -4.27 6.89
N GLU A 216 -14.01 -4.76 7.28
CA GLU A 216 -14.20 -5.94 8.10
C GLU A 216 -13.79 -7.22 7.35
N PRO A 217 -13.35 -8.28 8.06
CA PRO A 217 -13.08 -9.56 7.44
C PRO A 217 -14.34 -10.14 6.77
N PHE A 218 -14.23 -10.94 5.70
CA PHE A 218 -13.00 -11.41 5.06
C PHE A 218 -12.80 -10.83 3.65
N LEU A 219 -13.32 -9.63 3.37
CA LEU A 219 -13.21 -9.00 2.06
C LEU A 219 -12.90 -7.50 2.19
N PRO A 220 -12.02 -6.93 1.35
CA PRO A 220 -11.74 -5.50 1.34
C PRO A 220 -12.97 -4.62 1.08
N SER A 221 -14.02 -5.16 0.46
CA SER A 221 -15.29 -4.46 0.19
C SER A 221 -16.29 -4.49 1.33
N ASN A 222 -16.02 -5.20 2.44
CA ASN A 222 -16.93 -5.22 3.58
C ASN A 222 -16.66 -4.02 4.49
N THR A 223 -16.96 -2.80 4.03
CA THR A 223 -16.56 -1.56 4.71
C THR A 223 -17.65 -0.96 5.58
N ARG A 224 -17.25 -0.42 6.73
CA ARG A 224 -18.09 0.41 7.61
C ARG A 224 -17.33 1.61 8.15
N PRO A 225 -18.01 2.69 8.56
CA PRO A 225 -17.39 3.75 9.35
C PRO A 225 -16.71 3.18 10.61
N ALA A 226 -15.52 3.67 10.94
CA ALA A 226 -14.80 3.23 12.14
C ALA A 226 -15.59 3.51 13.43
N SER A 227 -16.37 4.59 13.44
CA SER A 227 -17.22 5.03 14.56
C SER A 227 -18.41 4.10 14.84
N GLU A 228 -18.74 3.18 13.93
CA GLU A 228 -19.81 2.19 14.12
C GLU A 228 -19.30 0.85 14.67
N LEU A 229 -17.99 0.72 14.89
CA LEU A 229 -17.35 -0.52 15.32
C LEU A 229 -16.85 -0.41 16.75
N ASP A 230 -17.18 -1.44 17.55
CA ASP A 230 -16.70 -1.61 18.92
C ASP A 230 -16.10 -3.01 19.08
N ILE A 231 -15.00 -3.25 18.35
CA ILE A 231 -14.35 -4.57 18.26
C ILE A 231 -13.00 -4.51 18.96
N GLU A 232 -12.82 -5.29 20.01
CA GLU A 232 -11.53 -5.47 20.68
C GLU A 232 -10.48 -6.03 19.71
N ILE A 233 -9.24 -5.58 19.86
CA ILE A 233 -8.11 -6.01 19.04
C ILE A 233 -7.00 -6.61 19.90
N ASP A 234 -6.25 -7.55 19.35
CA ASP A 234 -5.04 -8.10 19.97
C ASP A 234 -3.77 -7.50 19.33
N GLN A 235 -3.88 -7.04 18.08
CA GLN A 235 -2.75 -6.53 17.30
C GLN A 235 -3.13 -5.30 16.47
N ALA A 236 -2.24 -4.32 16.45
CA ALA A 236 -2.25 -3.20 15.50
C ALA A 236 -1.04 -3.29 14.57
N TYR A 237 -1.25 -3.35 13.25
CA TYR A 237 -0.17 -3.47 12.27
C TYR A 237 -0.12 -2.25 11.35
N LEU A 238 0.91 -1.43 11.49
CA LEU A 238 1.14 -0.21 10.72
C LEU A 238 2.34 -0.40 9.80
N GLY A 239 2.10 -0.59 8.51
CA GLY A 239 3.17 -0.83 7.53
C GLY A 239 2.73 -1.79 6.43
N SER A 240 3.14 -1.55 5.18
CA SER A 240 2.81 -2.34 3.99
C SER A 240 3.35 -1.63 2.73
N CYS A 241 3.18 -2.21 1.54
CA CYS A 241 3.16 -1.44 0.29
C CYS A 241 2.03 -0.39 0.28
N THR A 242 0.93 -0.66 0.99
CA THR A 242 -0.27 0.18 1.03
C THR A 242 -0.12 1.41 1.89
N ASN A 243 0.39 1.29 3.12
CA ASN A 243 0.65 2.40 4.02
C ASN A 243 1.86 2.06 4.89
N GLY A 244 2.91 2.86 4.82
CA GLY A 244 4.18 2.65 5.50
C GLY A 244 5.24 3.70 5.11
N ARG A 245 4.82 4.76 4.42
CA ARG A 245 5.65 5.89 3.99
C ARG A 245 5.72 6.93 5.12
N ILE A 246 6.53 7.96 4.93
CA ILE A 246 6.79 8.92 6.01
C ILE A 246 5.52 9.66 6.46
N GLU A 247 4.59 9.97 5.55
CA GLU A 247 3.31 10.58 5.84
C GLU A 247 2.43 9.69 6.75
N ASP A 248 2.39 8.38 6.45
CA ASP A 248 1.67 7.38 7.24
C ASP A 248 2.25 7.29 8.66
N LEU A 249 3.58 7.30 8.78
CA LEU A 249 4.27 7.25 10.07
C LEU A 249 4.07 8.55 10.87
N ARG A 250 4.07 9.71 10.22
CA ARG A 250 3.86 11.01 10.88
C ARG A 250 2.47 11.12 11.49
N ILE A 251 1.43 10.68 10.79
CA ILE A 251 0.06 10.75 11.32
C ILE A 251 -0.11 9.81 12.52
N ALA A 252 0.39 8.58 12.41
CA ALA A 252 0.34 7.63 13.52
C ALA A 252 1.15 8.11 14.74
N ALA A 253 2.36 8.62 14.52
CA ALA A 253 3.20 9.17 15.58
C ALA A 253 2.58 10.41 16.24
N ARG A 254 1.81 11.23 15.49
CA ARG A 254 1.08 12.36 16.07
C ARG A 254 0.02 11.89 17.05
N ILE A 255 -0.74 10.85 16.69
CA ILE A 255 -1.80 10.28 17.53
C ILE A 255 -1.21 9.59 18.77
N LEU A 256 -0.09 8.88 18.61
CA LEU A 256 0.57 8.13 19.70
C LEU A 256 1.40 9.00 20.66
N ARG A 257 1.75 10.23 20.28
CA ARG A 257 2.68 11.06 21.05
C ARG A 257 2.20 11.27 22.49
N GLY A 258 3.02 10.84 23.44
CA GLY A 258 2.72 10.97 24.88
C GLY A 258 1.69 9.98 25.41
N LYS A 259 1.19 9.07 24.56
CA LYS A 259 0.24 8.01 24.91
C LYS A 259 0.94 6.65 24.87
N LYS A 260 0.38 5.68 25.59
CA LYS A 260 0.81 4.28 25.57
C LYS A 260 -0.20 3.45 24.81
N ILE A 261 0.30 2.46 24.06
CA ILE A 261 -0.53 1.41 23.48
C ILE A 261 -1.18 0.62 24.61
N ASP A 262 -2.42 0.18 24.40
CA ASP A 262 -3.13 -0.66 25.36
C ASP A 262 -2.30 -1.89 25.72
N ARG A 263 -2.32 -2.29 27.00
CA ARG A 263 -1.43 -3.33 27.52
C ARG A 263 -1.68 -4.71 26.88
N ASP A 264 -2.90 -4.93 26.41
CA ASP A 264 -3.37 -6.19 25.83
C ASP A 264 -3.22 -6.18 24.29
N VAL A 265 -2.76 -5.05 23.71
CA VAL A 265 -2.48 -4.89 22.28
C VAL A 265 -0.99 -4.86 21.98
N ARG A 266 -0.56 -5.64 20.98
CA ARG A 266 0.76 -5.47 20.38
C ARG A 266 0.69 -4.60 19.12
N MET A 267 1.43 -3.50 19.10
CA MET A 267 1.57 -2.69 17.89
C MET A 267 2.88 -2.99 17.18
N ILE A 268 2.81 -3.25 15.87
CA ILE A 268 3.95 -3.50 14.99
C ILE A 268 4.00 -2.39 13.94
N VAL A 269 5.13 -1.69 13.86
CA VAL A 269 5.38 -0.61 12.91
C VAL A 269 6.45 -1.04 11.92
N VAL A 270 6.13 -1.03 10.63
CA VAL A 270 7.00 -1.48 9.53
C VAL A 270 7.13 -0.38 8.48
N PRO A 271 8.19 0.45 8.53
CA PRO A 271 8.49 1.42 7.48
C PRO A 271 8.67 0.74 6.12
N ALA A 272 8.15 1.35 5.06
CA ALA A 272 8.09 0.73 3.73
C ALA A 272 9.46 0.55 3.06
N SER A 273 10.47 1.31 3.47
CA SER A 273 11.83 1.23 2.92
C SER A 273 12.88 1.71 3.92
N LYS A 274 14.15 1.48 3.57
CA LYS A 274 15.27 2.06 4.31
C LYS A 274 15.25 3.59 4.30
N GLU A 275 14.95 4.21 3.15
CA GLU A 275 14.88 5.68 3.03
C GLU A 275 13.81 6.25 4.00
N VAL A 276 12.64 5.61 4.04
CA VAL A 276 11.57 5.99 4.99
C VAL A 276 11.99 5.74 6.44
N TYR A 277 12.62 4.61 6.74
CA TYR A 277 13.09 4.28 8.10
C TYR A 277 14.10 5.33 8.59
N GLU A 278 15.10 5.67 7.79
CA GLU A 278 16.13 6.66 8.11
C GLU A 278 15.52 8.06 8.30
N GLN A 279 14.55 8.42 7.45
CA GLN A 279 13.82 9.67 7.59
C GLN A 279 13.00 9.71 8.89
N ALA A 280 12.27 8.64 9.20
CA ALA A 280 11.49 8.53 10.43
C ALA A 280 12.38 8.59 11.68
N MET A 281 13.59 8.02 11.61
CA MET A 281 14.58 8.13 12.69
C MET A 281 15.06 9.58 12.85
N LYS A 282 15.42 10.25 11.76
CA LYS A 282 15.85 11.66 11.76
C LYS A 282 14.77 12.60 12.30
N GLU A 283 13.51 12.32 12.02
CA GLU A 283 12.36 13.09 12.51
C GLU A 283 11.93 12.71 13.95
N GLY A 284 12.61 11.74 14.59
CA GLY A 284 12.31 11.29 15.94
C GLY A 284 11.03 10.43 16.06
N LEU A 285 10.43 10.01 14.94
CA LEU A 285 9.20 9.23 14.93
C LEU A 285 9.40 7.83 15.52
N ILE A 286 10.56 7.21 15.25
CA ILE A 286 10.92 5.90 15.81
C ILE A 286 10.91 5.93 17.33
N LYS A 287 11.45 7.01 17.92
CA LYS A 287 11.42 7.21 19.38
C LYS A 287 9.99 7.31 19.90
N ILE A 288 9.10 8.03 19.21
CA ILE A 288 7.69 8.13 19.62
C ILE A 288 7.03 6.75 19.64
N PHE A 289 7.21 5.94 18.59
CA PHE A 289 6.65 4.59 18.54
C PHE A 289 7.16 3.72 19.69
N MET A 290 8.48 3.74 19.95
CA MET A 290 9.07 2.99 21.06
C MET A 290 8.59 3.50 22.43
N ASP A 291 8.49 4.82 22.60
CA ASP A 291 7.98 5.44 23.81
C ASP A 291 6.50 5.10 24.05
N SER A 292 5.73 4.74 23.02
CA SER A 292 4.36 4.22 23.15
C SER A 292 4.28 2.71 23.39
N ASN A 293 5.42 2.01 23.44
CA ASN A 293 5.58 0.55 23.52
C ASN A 293 5.33 -0.23 22.22
N ALA A 294 5.41 0.42 21.05
CA ALA A 294 5.32 -0.28 19.77
C ALA A 294 6.63 -1.01 19.43
N TYR A 295 6.52 -2.15 18.76
CA TYR A 295 7.65 -2.81 18.12
C TYR A 295 7.89 -2.22 16.73
N VAL A 296 9.10 -1.69 16.50
CA VAL A 296 9.49 -1.13 15.20
C VAL A 296 10.40 -2.10 14.45
N SER A 297 9.91 -2.61 13.33
CA SER A 297 10.62 -3.53 12.44
C SER A 297 11.46 -2.80 11.38
N GLY A 298 12.45 -3.49 10.82
CA GLY A 298 13.02 -3.11 9.52
C GLY A 298 12.01 -3.31 8.36
N PRO A 299 12.27 -2.72 7.19
CA PRO A 299 11.37 -2.81 6.03
C PRO A 299 11.17 -4.23 5.50
N THR A 300 9.91 -4.66 5.41
CA THR A 300 9.50 -5.95 4.81
C THR A 300 7.98 -5.97 4.57
N CYS A 301 7.48 -6.87 3.73
CA CYS A 301 6.04 -7.17 3.71
C CYS A 301 5.58 -7.92 4.97
N GLY A 302 6.46 -8.69 5.62
CA GLY A 302 6.22 -9.31 6.93
C GLY A 302 4.88 -10.03 7.07
N ALA A 303 4.06 -9.58 8.02
CA ALA A 303 2.77 -10.20 8.33
C ALA A 303 1.69 -9.96 7.25
N CYS A 304 1.89 -9.04 6.30
CA CYS A 304 0.91 -8.72 5.24
C CYS A 304 0.42 -9.95 4.45
N LEU A 305 1.28 -10.96 4.31
CA LEU A 305 0.96 -12.24 3.67
C LEU A 305 1.04 -13.45 4.62
N GLY A 306 1.06 -13.20 5.93
CA GLY A 306 1.20 -14.25 6.95
C GLY A 306 2.59 -14.88 6.97
N GLY A 307 3.62 -14.14 6.54
CA GLY A 307 4.97 -14.67 6.45
C GLY A 307 5.62 -14.84 7.82
N TYR A 308 5.84 -13.71 8.50
CA TYR A 308 6.55 -13.61 9.80
C TYR A 308 6.43 -12.15 10.32
N MET A 309 6.91 -11.86 11.54
CA MET A 309 6.87 -10.53 12.18
C MET A 309 5.44 -10.00 12.43
N GLY A 310 4.67 -10.72 13.24
CA GLY A 310 3.29 -10.35 13.60
C GLY A 310 2.23 -11.31 13.09
N VAL A 311 2.57 -12.59 12.95
CA VAL A 311 1.62 -13.64 12.56
C VAL A 311 0.56 -13.79 13.65
N LEU A 312 -0.70 -13.89 13.24
CA LEU A 312 -1.84 -14.04 14.15
C LEU A 312 -2.07 -15.51 14.50
N ALA A 313 -2.39 -15.77 15.76
CA ALA A 313 -2.95 -17.02 16.23
C ALA A 313 -4.46 -17.11 15.89
N ASP A 314 -5.04 -18.28 16.09
CA ASP A 314 -6.48 -18.46 15.93
C ASP A 314 -7.26 -17.57 16.90
N ASN A 315 -8.34 -16.96 16.40
CA ASN A 315 -9.23 -16.04 17.10
C ASN A 315 -8.64 -14.67 17.48
N GLU A 316 -7.38 -14.40 17.16
CA GLU A 316 -6.84 -13.05 17.33
C GLU A 316 -7.39 -12.09 16.27
N VAL A 317 -7.59 -10.84 16.69
CA VAL A 317 -8.08 -9.74 15.88
C VAL A 317 -6.96 -8.73 15.65
N CYS A 318 -6.72 -8.40 14.38
CA CYS A 318 -5.77 -7.37 13.97
C CYS A 318 -6.47 -6.23 13.25
N VAL A 319 -6.21 -4.99 13.65
CA VAL A 319 -6.41 -3.82 12.79
C VAL A 319 -5.12 -3.53 12.03
N SER A 320 -5.19 -3.35 10.72
CA SER A 320 -4.00 -3.30 9.86
C SER A 320 -4.12 -2.27 8.75
N SER A 321 -3.00 -1.58 8.45
CA SER A 321 -2.87 -0.68 7.31
C SER A 321 -2.45 -1.39 6.01
N THR A 322 -2.63 -2.72 5.93
CA THR A 322 -2.40 -3.53 4.72
C THR A 322 -3.59 -3.46 3.76
N ASN A 323 -3.59 -4.23 2.68
CA ASN A 323 -4.61 -4.23 1.62
C ASN A 323 -5.49 -5.47 1.55
N ARG A 324 -5.18 -6.57 2.26
CA ARG A 324 -5.94 -7.82 2.22
C ARG A 324 -6.30 -8.35 3.59
N ASN A 325 -7.52 -8.85 3.73
CA ASN A 325 -8.08 -9.43 4.95
C ASN A 325 -8.79 -10.78 4.73
N PHE A 326 -8.40 -11.54 3.70
CA PHE A 326 -8.93 -12.88 3.46
C PHE A 326 -8.67 -13.84 4.64
N ILE A 327 -9.41 -14.94 4.69
CA ILE A 327 -9.26 -15.98 5.72
C ILE A 327 -7.79 -16.45 5.79
N GLY A 328 -7.21 -16.44 6.99
CA GLY A 328 -5.82 -16.87 7.22
C GLY A 328 -4.75 -15.94 6.62
N ARG A 329 -5.12 -14.73 6.17
CA ARG A 329 -4.19 -13.86 5.43
C ARG A 329 -2.94 -13.49 6.23
N MET A 330 -3.06 -13.31 7.54
CA MET A 330 -1.96 -12.92 8.43
C MET A 330 -1.52 -14.04 9.38
N GLY A 331 -1.97 -15.28 9.19
CA GLY A 331 -1.64 -16.38 10.09
C GLY A 331 -2.75 -17.41 10.22
N GLY A 332 -3.19 -17.65 11.46
CA GLY A 332 -4.18 -18.66 11.78
C GLY A 332 -5.47 -18.50 10.95
N PRO A 333 -6.06 -19.60 10.46
CA PRO A 333 -7.26 -19.56 9.62
C PRO A 333 -8.46 -18.94 10.34
N LYS A 334 -8.48 -18.90 11.69
CA LYS A 334 -9.54 -18.25 12.47
C LYS A 334 -9.20 -16.83 12.93
N SER A 335 -8.04 -16.30 12.55
CA SER A 335 -7.70 -14.90 12.81
C SER A 335 -8.58 -13.96 11.98
N LYS A 336 -8.79 -12.74 12.49
CA LYS A 336 -9.58 -11.69 11.83
C LYS A 336 -8.70 -10.48 11.57
N VAL A 337 -8.81 -9.93 10.36
CA VAL A 337 -8.04 -8.75 9.95
C VAL A 337 -9.02 -7.67 9.51
N TYR A 338 -8.91 -6.49 10.12
CA TYR A 338 -9.67 -5.30 9.79
C TYR A 338 -8.73 -4.32 9.08
N LEU A 339 -9.05 -3.90 7.87
CA LEU A 339 -8.19 -2.98 7.10
C LEU A 339 -8.59 -1.55 7.39
N ALA A 340 -7.65 -0.69 7.76
CA ALA A 340 -7.94 0.69 8.11
C ALA A 340 -6.79 1.64 7.76
N SER A 341 -7.04 2.94 7.83
CA SER A 341 -5.99 3.96 7.65
C SER A 341 -5.00 3.96 8.81
N PRO A 342 -3.76 4.47 8.59
CA PRO A 342 -2.79 4.68 9.68
C PRO A 342 -3.35 5.43 10.89
N ALA A 343 -4.28 6.37 10.67
CA ALA A 343 -4.92 7.11 11.75
C ALA A 343 -5.80 6.20 12.62
N VAL A 344 -6.67 5.39 12.01
CA VAL A 344 -7.51 4.41 12.71
C VAL A 344 -6.67 3.35 13.40
N VAL A 345 -5.62 2.82 12.75
CA VAL A 345 -4.71 1.83 13.36
C VAL A 345 -4.05 2.39 14.62
N ALA A 346 -3.54 3.62 14.57
CA ALA A 346 -2.88 4.26 15.70
C ALA A 346 -3.87 4.57 16.84
N ALA A 347 -5.07 5.04 16.52
CA ALA A 347 -6.11 5.29 17.51
C ALA A 347 -6.53 3.99 18.22
N SER A 348 -6.78 2.95 17.42
CA SER A 348 -7.21 1.64 17.91
C SER A 348 -6.15 0.97 18.80
N ALA A 349 -4.86 1.18 18.48
CA ALA A 349 -3.76 0.66 19.30
C ALA A 349 -3.74 1.28 20.72
N ILE A 350 -4.19 2.52 20.88
CA ILE A 350 -4.25 3.19 22.18
C ILE A 350 -5.44 2.69 23.00
N THR A 351 -6.57 2.44 22.34
CA THR A 351 -7.86 2.15 23.01
C THR A 351 -8.13 0.66 23.22
N GLY A 352 -7.37 -0.24 22.60
CA GLY A 352 -7.62 -1.68 22.71
C GLY A 352 -8.73 -2.21 21.81
N ARG A 353 -9.36 -1.34 21.01
CA ARG A 353 -10.48 -1.67 20.12
C ARG A 353 -10.43 -0.83 18.85
N ILE A 354 -11.17 -1.23 17.82
CA ILE A 354 -11.37 -0.38 16.63
C ILE A 354 -11.96 0.97 17.09
N THR A 355 -11.34 2.07 16.68
CA THR A 355 -11.67 3.42 17.16
C THR A 355 -11.53 4.44 16.05
N ASP A 356 -12.54 5.30 15.92
CA ASP A 356 -12.44 6.49 15.09
C ASP A 356 -11.41 7.45 15.71
N PRO A 357 -10.38 7.90 14.97
CA PRO A 357 -9.35 8.79 15.51
C PRO A 357 -9.90 10.12 16.07
N ASN A 358 -11.11 10.55 15.67
CA ASN A 358 -11.77 11.73 16.23
C ASN A 358 -12.21 11.54 17.70
N GLU A 359 -12.32 10.31 18.20
CA GLU A 359 -12.63 10.03 19.62
C GLU A 359 -11.47 10.42 20.57
N LEU A 360 -10.25 10.61 20.04
CA LEU A 360 -9.04 10.87 20.82
C LEU A 360 -8.63 12.34 20.90
N ASP A 361 -9.42 13.22 20.30
CA ASP A 361 -9.18 14.67 20.23
C ASP A 361 -9.68 15.43 21.45
#